data_AF-A0AAX6TM01-F1
#
_entry.id   AF-A0AAX6TM01-F1
#
_cell.length_a   1.000
_cell.length_b   1.000
_cell.length_c   1.000
_cell.angle_alpha   90.00
_cell.angle_beta   90.00
_cell.angle_gamma   90.00
#
_symmetry.space_group_name_H-M   'P 1'
#
loop_
_entity.id
_entity.type
_entity.pdbx_description
1 polymer ?
#
loop_
_entity_poly.entity_id
_entity_poly.type
_entity_poly.pdbx_seq_one_letter_code
_entity_poly.pdbx_strand_id
1 'polypeptide(L)'
;MGHVLVARNNFILFCSCNTLGRGRRNFVSLIGTFICAKFRGLEAVLVPWECLVKTRGQSDTQEILDEVEKRHQISMAVIYPFMQGLREAAFPAPGKTVTLKSFIPDSGTEFISLTRPLDSHLEHVDFSSLLHCLSFEQIIQIFASAVLERKIIFLAEGLSTLSQCIHAAAALLYPFSWAHTYIPVVPESLLATVCCPTPFMVGVQMRFQQEVMDSPMEEVLLVNLCAGTFLLSVGDEKDILPPKLQDDILDSLDQGIKELKTLEEINEHVSGPFVHFFVKTVGHYASYIKRDANGQGHFQERSFYKALTSKTNRRFVKKFVKTQLFSLFIQEAEKSKNPPAGYFQKKILEYEDQKKEKKTREKAVVNRRD
;
A
#
# COMPACT_ATOMS: atom_id res chain seq x y z
N MET A 1 -7.17 -6.59 3.70
CA MET A 1 -7.97 -5.70 2.81
C MET A 1 -8.10 -4.38 3.56
N GLY A 2 -7.22 -3.43 3.26
CA GLY A 2 -7.28 -2.09 3.82
C GLY A 2 -8.33 -1.24 3.10
N HIS A 3 -8.95 -0.32 3.83
CA HIS A 3 -9.84 0.70 3.29
C HIS A 3 -9.02 1.97 3.02
N VAL A 4 -9.29 2.66 1.90
CA VAL A 4 -8.58 3.89 1.51
C VAL A 4 -9.61 5.01 1.42
N LEU A 5 -9.45 6.06 2.22
CA LEU A 5 -10.19 7.33 2.05
C LEU A 5 -9.29 8.22 1.21
N VAL A 6 -9.84 8.88 0.20
CA VAL A 6 -9.13 9.94 -0.51
C VAL A 6 -9.94 11.21 -0.32
N ALA A 7 -9.30 12.18 0.31
CA ALA A 7 -9.86 13.49 0.62
C ALA A 7 -9.01 14.54 -0.09
N ARG A 8 -9.64 15.41 -0.89
CA ARG A 8 -8.93 16.48 -1.60
C ARG A 8 -8.34 17.54 -0.66
N ASN A 9 -8.86 17.60 0.57
CA ASN A 9 -8.40 18.47 1.65
C ASN A 9 -7.98 17.69 2.92
N ASN A 10 -7.21 16.61 2.75
CA ASN A 10 -6.26 16.18 3.78
C ASN A 10 -6.83 15.58 5.10
N PHE A 11 -8.06 15.08 5.11
CA PHE A 11 -8.59 14.31 6.24
C PHE A 11 -8.93 12.88 5.82
N ILE A 12 -8.11 11.91 6.26
CA ILE A 12 -8.33 10.47 6.05
C ILE A 12 -8.70 9.83 7.39
N LEU A 13 -9.99 9.65 7.65
CA LEU A 13 -10.47 8.78 8.72
C LEU A 13 -10.67 7.36 8.17
N PHE A 14 -10.04 6.33 8.76
CA PHE A 14 -10.59 4.98 8.63
C PHE A 14 -10.46 4.13 9.89
N CYS A 15 -11.55 3.38 10.11
CA CYS A 15 -11.82 2.49 11.21
C CYS A 15 -11.25 1.09 10.92
N SER A 16 -10.47 0.53 11.86
CA SER A 16 -10.06 -0.88 11.83
C SER A 16 -11.16 -1.75 12.44
N CYS A 17 -11.56 -2.82 11.77
CA CYS A 17 -12.47 -3.82 12.34
C CYS A 17 -11.81 -5.20 12.25
N ASN A 18 -11.34 -5.72 13.38
CA ASN A 18 -10.86 -7.09 13.47
C ASN A 18 -11.96 -7.99 14.08
N THR A 19 -12.17 -9.14 13.43
CA THR A 19 -12.88 -10.36 13.87
C THR A 19 -14.39 -10.33 14.14
N LEU A 20 -15.14 -11.09 13.33
CA LEU A 20 -16.11 -12.08 13.82
C LEU A 20 -16.56 -13.00 12.68
N GLY A 21 -16.45 -14.31 12.87
CA GLY A 21 -17.36 -15.38 12.42
C GLY A 21 -17.78 -15.53 10.95
N ARG A 22 -17.39 -16.65 10.33
CA ARG A 22 -18.03 -17.19 9.11
C ARG A 22 -19.55 -17.33 9.33
N GLY A 23 -20.32 -16.68 8.47
CA GLY A 23 -21.78 -16.75 8.45
C GLY A 23 -22.27 -15.70 7.47
N ARG A 24 -23.08 -16.12 6.50
CA ARG A 24 -23.68 -15.33 5.40
C ARG A 24 -23.97 -13.89 5.84
N ARG A 25 -23.27 -12.88 5.29
CA ARG A 25 -23.48 -11.49 5.69
C ARG A 25 -23.45 -10.53 4.50
N ASN A 26 -24.63 -9.95 4.25
CA ASN A 26 -24.79 -8.59 3.72
C ASN A 26 -24.12 -7.63 4.72
N PHE A 27 -22.82 -7.38 4.53
CA PHE A 27 -21.94 -6.74 5.51
C PHE A 27 -21.73 -5.25 5.20
N VAL A 28 -22.83 -4.53 4.99
CA VAL A 28 -22.87 -3.05 4.85
C VAL A 28 -23.34 -2.38 6.16
N SER A 29 -23.85 -3.15 7.12
CA SER A 29 -24.71 -2.60 8.19
C SER A 29 -24.03 -2.25 9.52
N LEU A 30 -22.76 -2.59 9.78
CA LEU A 30 -22.23 -2.44 11.15
C LEU A 30 -21.06 -1.48 11.33
N ILE A 31 -20.30 -1.13 10.29
CA ILE A 31 -19.14 -0.25 10.41
C ILE A 31 -19.47 1.20 10.00
N GLY A 32 -20.44 1.40 9.09
CA GLY A 32 -20.99 2.73 8.79
C GLY A 32 -21.76 3.36 9.96
N THR A 33 -22.19 2.55 10.93
CA THR A 33 -23.03 3.01 12.03
C THR A 33 -22.24 3.80 13.08
N PHE A 34 -20.96 3.55 13.30
CA PHE A 34 -20.20 4.27 14.35
C PHE A 34 -19.74 5.67 13.92
N ILE A 35 -19.46 5.90 12.64
CA ILE A 35 -19.13 7.23 12.10
C ILE A 35 -20.40 8.05 11.86
N CYS A 36 -21.51 7.41 11.45
CA CYS A 36 -22.82 8.10 11.36
C CYS A 36 -23.47 8.38 12.72
N ALA A 37 -23.29 7.54 13.75
CA ALA A 37 -24.08 7.66 14.98
C ALA A 37 -23.74 8.87 15.87
N LYS A 38 -22.63 9.58 15.63
CA LYS A 38 -22.30 10.83 16.36
C LYS A 38 -22.88 12.08 15.71
N PHE A 39 -23.40 11.97 14.48
CA PHE A 39 -24.22 12.99 13.81
C PHE A 39 -25.66 12.48 13.74
N ARG A 40 -26.38 12.58 14.86
CA ARG A 40 -27.82 12.27 14.87
C ARG A 40 -28.56 13.27 13.98
N GLY A 41 -28.96 12.80 12.80
CA GLY A 41 -29.96 13.42 11.95
C GLY A 41 -29.43 14.45 10.96
N LEU A 42 -28.84 13.99 9.86
CA LEU A 42 -28.90 14.60 8.52
C LEU A 42 -28.63 13.44 7.53
N GLU A 43 -29.38 13.27 6.44
CA GLU A 43 -29.06 13.84 5.12
C GLU A 43 -27.56 13.85 4.82
N ALA A 44 -27.17 13.48 3.61
CA ALA A 44 -25.80 13.62 3.16
C ALA A 44 -25.41 15.11 3.25
N VAL A 45 -24.89 15.53 4.39
CA VAL A 45 -24.29 16.85 4.54
C VAL A 45 -23.01 16.78 3.76
N LEU A 46 -23.05 17.33 2.54
CA LEU A 46 -21.90 17.97 1.92
C LEU A 46 -21.46 19.07 2.90
N VAL A 47 -20.67 18.66 3.89
CA VAL A 47 -19.83 19.58 4.65
C VAL A 47 -18.85 20.19 3.63
N PRO A 48 -18.32 21.42 3.78
CA PRO A 48 -17.56 22.12 2.73
C PRO A 48 -16.24 21.46 2.30
N TRP A 49 -15.98 20.23 2.75
CA TRP A 49 -14.86 19.36 2.41
C TRP A 49 -15.40 18.13 1.66
N GLU A 50 -15.22 18.09 0.34
CA GLU A 50 -15.63 16.93 -0.47
C GLU A 50 -14.72 15.74 -0.17
N CYS A 51 -15.27 14.69 0.44
CA CYS A 51 -14.56 13.43 0.70
C CYS A 51 -15.34 12.24 0.16
N LEU A 52 -14.62 11.36 -0.54
CA LEU A 52 -15.17 10.11 -1.03
C LEU A 52 -14.63 8.93 -0.22
N VAL A 53 -15.55 8.18 0.38
CA VAL A 53 -15.25 6.98 1.17
C VAL A 53 -15.43 5.74 0.28
N LYS A 54 -14.34 5.03 -0.04
CA LYS A 54 -14.39 3.83 -0.88
C LYS A 54 -13.83 2.61 -0.15
N THR A 55 -14.40 1.44 -0.42
CA THR A 55 -13.95 0.16 0.16
C THR A 55 -12.73 -0.42 -0.55
N ARG A 56 -12.29 0.17 -1.66
CA ARG A 56 -11.12 -0.22 -2.47
C ARG A 56 -10.44 1.04 -3.02
N GLY A 57 -9.11 1.15 -2.90
CA GLY A 57 -8.31 2.17 -3.60
C GLY A 57 -8.44 1.97 -5.11
N GLN A 58 -8.78 3.04 -5.83
CA GLN A 58 -8.96 3.01 -7.29
C GLN A 58 -8.72 4.39 -7.91
N SER A 59 -8.20 4.40 -9.14
CA SER A 59 -7.77 5.48 -10.03
C SER A 59 -8.84 6.53 -10.23
N ASP A 60 -10.07 6.05 -10.34
CA ASP A 60 -11.26 6.81 -10.66
C ASP A 60 -11.66 7.80 -9.55
N THR A 61 -11.02 7.77 -8.39
CA THR A 61 -11.40 8.59 -7.23
C THR A 61 -11.16 10.07 -7.47
N GLN A 62 -10.04 10.44 -8.09
CA GLN A 62 -9.74 11.83 -8.40
C GLN A 62 -10.69 12.34 -9.49
N GLU A 63 -10.91 11.56 -10.55
CA GLU A 63 -11.88 11.88 -11.60
C GLU A 63 -13.30 12.08 -11.04
N ILE A 64 -13.73 11.21 -10.11
CA ILE A 64 -15.02 11.36 -9.44
C ILE A 64 -15.06 12.65 -8.61
N LEU A 65 -14.01 12.96 -7.83
CA LEU A 65 -13.96 14.16 -7.00
C LEU A 65 -13.92 15.45 -7.84
N ASP A 66 -13.13 15.48 -8.91
CA ASP A 66 -13.08 16.59 -9.86
C ASP A 66 -14.45 16.84 -10.49
N GLU A 67 -15.16 15.75 -10.83
CA GLU A 67 -16.50 15.83 -11.40
C GLU A 67 -17.58 16.22 -10.39
N VAL A 68 -17.43 15.85 -9.11
CA VAL A 68 -18.28 16.34 -8.01
C VAL A 68 -18.06 17.85 -7.84
N GLU A 69 -16.81 18.32 -7.82
CA GLU A 69 -16.49 19.74 -7.68
C GLU A 69 -17.01 20.56 -8.86
N LYS A 70 -16.82 20.09 -10.11
CA LYS A 70 -17.37 20.71 -11.32
C LYS A 70 -18.88 20.92 -11.20
N ARG A 71 -19.60 19.94 -10.64
CA ARG A 71 -21.05 20.01 -10.40
C ARG A 71 -21.42 20.89 -9.21
N HIS A 72 -20.60 20.88 -8.16
CA HIS A 72 -20.76 21.76 -7.01
C HIS A 72 -20.77 23.23 -7.42
N GLN A 73 -19.92 23.60 -8.39
CA GLN A 73 -19.88 24.96 -8.95
C GLN A 73 -21.16 25.36 -9.70
N ILE A 74 -22.02 24.39 -10.08
CA ILE A 74 -23.30 24.63 -10.76
C ILE A 74 -24.45 24.62 -9.75
N SER A 75 -24.66 23.50 -9.05
CA SER A 75 -25.72 23.35 -8.05
C SER A 75 -25.58 22.04 -7.25
N MET A 76 -25.92 22.07 -5.95
CA MET A 76 -25.99 20.84 -5.14
C MET A 76 -26.97 19.81 -5.70
N ALA A 77 -28.04 20.26 -6.37
CA ALA A 77 -29.06 19.37 -6.92
C ALA A 77 -28.54 18.45 -8.04
N VAL A 78 -27.45 18.80 -8.73
CA VAL A 78 -26.89 18.01 -9.84
C VAL A 78 -25.87 16.96 -9.39
N ILE A 79 -25.40 17.04 -8.13
CA ILE A 79 -24.47 16.06 -7.55
C ILE A 79 -25.21 14.75 -7.22
N TYR A 80 -26.43 14.84 -6.69
CA TYR A 80 -27.16 13.66 -6.23
C TYR A 80 -27.44 12.63 -7.36
N PRO A 81 -27.95 13.03 -8.55
CA PRO A 81 -28.13 12.10 -9.67
C PRO A 81 -26.83 11.43 -10.13
N PHE A 82 -25.71 12.15 -10.09
CA PHE A 82 -24.39 11.61 -10.43
C PHE A 82 -23.93 10.55 -9.42
N MET A 83 -24.00 10.88 -8.13
CA MET A 83 -23.66 9.95 -7.05
C MET A 83 -24.57 8.73 -7.00
N GLN A 84 -25.84 8.89 -7.40
CA GLN A 84 -26.77 7.79 -7.58
C GLN A 84 -26.35 6.90 -8.76
N GLY A 85 -26.02 7.46 -9.92
CA GLY A 85 -25.50 6.72 -11.07
C GLY A 85 -24.22 5.93 -10.76
N LEU A 86 -23.29 6.53 -10.00
CA LEU A 86 -22.08 5.88 -9.50
C LEU A 86 -22.38 4.67 -8.60
N ARG A 87 -23.41 4.78 -7.75
CA ARG A 87 -23.81 3.72 -6.80
C ARG A 87 -24.51 2.56 -7.49
N GLU A 88 -25.31 2.86 -8.51
CA GLU A 88 -26.09 1.87 -9.26
C GLU A 88 -25.24 1.13 -10.31
N ALA A 89 -24.15 1.74 -10.76
CA ALA A 89 -23.25 1.10 -11.71
C ALA A 89 -22.54 -0.13 -11.11
N ALA A 90 -22.42 -1.19 -11.91
CA ALA A 90 -21.69 -2.38 -11.51
C ALA A 90 -20.20 -2.05 -11.30
N PHE A 91 -19.62 -2.54 -10.21
CA PHE A 91 -18.20 -2.31 -9.94
C PHE A 91 -17.33 -2.97 -11.04
N PRO A 92 -16.44 -2.23 -11.71
CA PRO A 92 -15.67 -2.77 -12.82
C PRO A 92 -14.74 -3.92 -12.38
N ALA A 93 -14.63 -4.94 -13.22
CA ALA A 93 -13.54 -5.92 -13.11
C ALA A 93 -12.18 -5.26 -13.44
N PRO A 94 -11.04 -5.79 -12.99
CA PRO A 94 -9.72 -5.22 -13.34
C PRO A 94 -9.54 -5.11 -14.86
N GLY A 95 -9.06 -3.97 -15.33
CA GLY A 95 -8.91 -3.65 -16.76
C GLY A 95 -10.21 -3.34 -17.50
N LYS A 96 -11.33 -3.16 -16.79
CA LYS A 96 -12.63 -2.82 -17.40
C LYS A 96 -13.05 -1.39 -17.06
N THR A 97 -13.73 -0.77 -18.02
CA THR A 97 -14.25 0.59 -17.92
C THR A 97 -15.77 0.55 -17.72
N VAL A 98 -16.25 1.39 -16.83
CA VAL A 98 -17.68 1.68 -16.63
C VAL A 98 -17.94 3.08 -17.14
N THR A 99 -18.89 3.21 -18.05
CA THR A 99 -19.31 4.51 -18.56
C THR A 99 -20.60 4.94 -17.89
N LEU A 100 -20.57 6.10 -17.24
CA LEU A 100 -21.71 6.71 -16.56
C LEU A 100 -22.31 7.79 -17.45
N LYS A 101 -23.64 7.80 -17.54
CA LYS A 101 -24.37 8.90 -18.16
C LYS A 101 -24.55 9.99 -17.13
N SER A 102 -24.00 11.15 -17.41
CA SER A 102 -24.14 12.35 -16.61
C SER A 102 -24.97 13.37 -17.38
N PHE A 103 -25.98 13.94 -16.73
CA PHE A 103 -26.62 15.15 -17.23
C PHE A 103 -26.11 16.36 -16.45
N ILE A 104 -25.64 17.38 -17.18
CA ILE A 104 -25.24 18.67 -16.61
C ILE A 104 -26.14 19.75 -17.24
N PRO A 105 -26.82 20.60 -16.45
CA PRO A 105 -27.55 21.76 -16.97
C PRO A 105 -26.63 22.61 -17.86
N ASP A 106 -27.15 23.12 -18.96
CA ASP A 106 -26.42 23.93 -19.98
C ASP A 106 -25.38 23.19 -20.83
N SER A 107 -24.82 22.05 -20.38
CA SER A 107 -23.80 21.27 -21.13
C SER A 107 -24.35 20.00 -21.79
N GLY A 108 -25.54 19.53 -21.39
CA GLY A 108 -26.20 18.35 -21.97
C GLY A 108 -25.77 17.03 -21.31
N THR A 109 -25.88 15.93 -22.06
CA THR A 109 -25.51 14.59 -21.57
C THR A 109 -24.05 14.29 -21.88
N GLU A 110 -23.23 14.17 -20.85
CA GLU A 110 -21.83 13.75 -20.92
C GLU A 110 -21.67 12.29 -20.48
N PHE A 111 -20.62 11.62 -20.98
CA PHE A 111 -20.27 10.26 -20.61
C PHE A 111 -18.95 10.24 -19.85
N ILE A 112 -18.97 9.81 -18.60
CA ILE A 112 -17.77 9.70 -17.77
C ILE A 112 -17.32 8.25 -17.78
N SER A 113 -16.07 8.00 -18.18
CA SER A 113 -15.53 6.65 -18.30
C SER A 113 -14.54 6.39 -17.17
N LEU A 114 -14.91 5.51 -16.24
CA LEU A 114 -14.11 5.14 -15.08
C LEU A 114 -13.48 3.78 -15.31
N THR A 115 -12.15 3.69 -15.33
CA THR A 115 -11.44 2.47 -15.70
C THR A 115 -10.73 1.88 -14.50
N ARG A 116 -11.08 0.65 -14.13
CA ARG A 116 -10.30 -0.07 -13.12
C ARG A 116 -8.97 -0.53 -13.72
N PRO A 117 -7.81 -0.15 -13.16
CA PRO A 117 -6.54 -0.65 -13.65
C PRO A 117 -6.40 -2.15 -13.39
N LEU A 118 -5.51 -2.77 -14.17
CA LEU A 118 -5.18 -4.19 -14.05
C LEU A 118 -4.38 -4.48 -12.76
N ASP A 119 -3.56 -3.52 -12.32
CA ASP A 119 -2.73 -3.59 -11.11
C ASP A 119 -2.74 -2.24 -10.38
N SER A 120 -2.85 -2.24 -9.06
CA SER A 120 -2.91 -1.03 -8.23
C SER A 120 -1.53 -0.63 -7.65
N HIS A 121 -0.43 -1.26 -8.10
CA HIS A 121 0.92 -1.11 -7.54
C HIS A 121 1.34 0.34 -7.22
N LEU A 122 1.11 1.28 -8.15
CA LEU A 122 1.55 2.69 -8.04
C LEU A 122 0.40 3.70 -8.11
N GLU A 123 -0.82 3.24 -7.85
CA GLU A 123 -2.00 4.07 -7.96
C GLU A 123 -2.09 5.07 -6.79
N HIS A 124 -2.15 6.37 -7.10
CA HIS A 124 -2.15 7.47 -6.12
C HIS A 124 -0.92 7.51 -5.20
N VAL A 125 0.20 6.97 -5.68
CA VAL A 125 1.48 7.02 -4.94
C VAL A 125 2.30 8.19 -5.45
N ASP A 126 2.89 8.95 -4.54
CA ASP A 126 3.89 9.96 -4.85
C ASP A 126 5.13 9.74 -3.99
N PHE A 127 6.14 9.09 -4.58
CA PHE A 127 7.43 8.88 -3.92
C PHE A 127 8.27 10.15 -3.82
N SER A 128 8.02 11.17 -4.65
CA SER A 128 8.76 12.44 -4.62
C SER A 128 8.61 13.12 -3.26
N SER A 129 7.40 13.11 -2.69
CA SER A 129 7.13 13.62 -1.34
C SER A 129 8.00 12.92 -0.28
N LEU A 130 8.14 11.60 -0.36
CA LEU A 130 8.96 10.82 0.58
C LEU A 130 10.45 11.12 0.42
N LEU A 131 10.92 11.20 -0.82
CA LEU A 131 12.31 11.51 -1.18
C LEU A 131 12.73 12.93 -0.80
N HIS A 132 11.81 13.89 -0.82
CA HIS A 132 12.07 15.24 -0.34
C HIS A 132 12.23 15.32 1.18
N CYS A 133 11.59 14.41 1.91
CA CYS A 133 11.61 14.42 3.38
C CYS A 133 12.72 13.55 3.97
N LEU A 134 13.15 12.49 3.27
CA LEU A 134 13.98 11.43 3.85
C LEU A 134 15.10 10.99 2.91
N SER A 135 16.22 10.61 3.49
CA SER A 135 17.32 9.93 2.80
C SER A 135 16.95 8.49 2.41
N PHE A 136 17.65 7.92 1.43
CA PHE A 136 17.44 6.54 1.02
C PHE A 136 17.65 5.54 2.17
N GLU A 137 18.64 5.78 3.03
CA GLU A 137 18.91 4.95 4.20
C GLU A 137 17.74 4.94 5.18
N GLN A 138 17.06 6.08 5.34
CA GLN A 138 15.87 6.19 6.20
C GLN A 138 14.67 5.50 5.57
N ILE A 139 14.47 5.65 4.26
CA ILE A 139 13.39 4.97 3.54
C ILE A 139 13.57 3.44 3.67
N ILE A 140 14.80 2.93 3.56
CA ILE A 140 15.08 1.52 3.75
C ILE A 140 14.80 1.07 5.20
N GLN A 141 15.10 1.89 6.21
CA GLN A 141 14.81 1.56 7.62
C GLN A 141 13.30 1.56 7.91
N ILE A 142 12.54 2.46 7.27
CA ILE A 142 11.07 2.46 7.31
C ILE A 142 10.55 1.18 6.64
N PHE A 143 11.05 0.85 5.46
CA PHE A 143 10.70 -0.39 4.77
C PHE A 143 11.02 -1.62 5.62
N ALA A 144 12.20 -1.67 6.26
CA ALA A 144 12.62 -2.74 7.16
C ALA A 144 11.65 -2.92 8.35
N SER A 145 11.22 -1.80 8.93
CA SER A 145 10.22 -1.80 10.02
C SER A 145 8.84 -2.25 9.53
N ALA A 146 8.45 -1.82 8.33
CA ALA A 146 7.16 -2.14 7.74
C ALA A 146 7.06 -3.62 7.34
N VAL A 147 8.11 -4.23 6.76
CA VAL A 147 8.09 -5.65 6.42
C VAL A 147 8.03 -6.55 7.65
N LEU A 148 8.41 -6.08 8.82
CA LEU A 148 8.23 -6.81 10.09
C LEU A 148 6.99 -6.39 10.87
N GLU A 149 6.10 -5.61 10.26
CA GLU A 149 4.85 -5.16 10.86
C GLU A 149 5.06 -4.44 12.19
N ARG A 150 6.00 -3.49 12.23
CA ARG A 150 6.22 -2.65 13.42
C ARG A 150 5.22 -1.51 13.52
N LYS A 151 5.20 -0.86 14.67
CA LYS A 151 4.48 0.40 14.88
C LYS A 151 5.30 1.54 14.29
N ILE A 152 4.72 2.25 13.33
CA ILE A 152 5.39 3.35 12.63
C ILE A 152 4.50 4.59 12.72
N ILE A 153 5.07 5.69 13.24
CA ILE A 153 4.42 7.00 13.30
C ILE A 153 5.21 7.96 12.45
N PHE A 154 4.53 8.68 11.57
CA PHE A 154 5.11 9.79 10.81
C PHE A 154 4.61 11.11 11.37
N LEU A 155 5.50 12.09 11.48
CA LEU A 155 5.20 13.46 11.89
C LEU A 155 5.49 14.41 10.74
N ALA A 156 4.54 15.27 10.39
CA ALA A 156 4.73 16.37 9.47
C ALA A 156 3.83 17.56 9.83
N GLU A 157 4.19 18.75 9.38
CA GLU A 157 3.35 19.94 9.49
C GLU A 157 2.21 19.91 8.47
N GLY A 158 2.54 19.61 7.20
CA GLY A 158 1.59 19.54 6.10
C GLY A 158 0.89 18.18 6.04
N LEU A 159 -0.43 18.21 6.03
CA LEU A 159 -1.25 17.00 5.91
C LEU A 159 -1.07 16.29 4.55
N SER A 160 -0.77 17.05 3.48
CA SER A 160 -0.48 16.49 2.15
C SER A 160 0.78 15.64 2.22
N THR A 161 1.89 16.25 2.65
CA THR A 161 3.16 15.55 2.84
C THR A 161 3.01 14.33 3.73
N LEU A 162 2.26 14.46 4.83
CA LEU A 162 2.01 13.38 5.77
C LEU A 162 1.31 12.19 5.10
N SER A 163 0.19 12.44 4.42
CA SER A 163 -0.58 11.40 3.75
C SER A 163 0.23 10.77 2.60
N GLN A 164 0.83 11.58 1.73
CA GLN A 164 1.63 11.13 0.60
C GLN A 164 2.81 10.25 1.05
N CYS A 165 3.57 10.67 2.07
CA CYS A 165 4.70 9.88 2.58
C CYS A 165 4.26 8.53 3.14
N ILE A 166 3.12 8.46 3.84
CA ILE A 166 2.61 7.21 4.41
C ILE A 166 2.10 6.28 3.30
N HIS A 167 1.41 6.82 2.30
CA HIS A 167 1.00 6.05 1.11
C HIS A 167 2.21 5.50 0.36
N ALA A 168 3.24 6.33 0.16
CA ALA A 168 4.50 5.90 -0.45
C ALA A 168 5.19 4.80 0.36
N ALA A 169 5.32 4.96 1.68
CA ALA A 169 5.92 3.96 2.56
C ALA A 169 5.18 2.61 2.51
N ALA A 170 3.84 2.64 2.45
CA ALA A 170 3.03 1.43 2.28
C ALA A 170 3.20 0.80 0.89
N ALA A 171 3.35 1.61 -0.16
CA ALA A 171 3.53 1.13 -1.54
C ALA A 171 4.85 0.37 -1.74
N LEU A 172 5.90 0.68 -0.96
CA LEU A 172 7.16 -0.08 -0.96
C LEU A 172 6.97 -1.57 -0.62
N LEU A 173 5.86 -1.94 0.02
CA LEU A 173 5.57 -3.32 0.41
C LEU A 173 5.05 -4.18 -0.74
N TYR A 174 4.75 -3.62 -1.91
CA TYR A 174 4.23 -4.39 -3.03
C TYR A 174 5.14 -5.57 -3.39
N PRO A 175 4.60 -6.79 -3.59
CA PRO A 175 3.20 -7.15 -3.85
C PRO A 175 2.33 -7.36 -2.59
N PHE A 176 2.90 -7.14 -1.40
CA PHE A 176 2.19 -7.26 -0.14
C PHE A 176 1.39 -5.98 0.13
N SER A 177 0.31 -6.11 0.89
CA SER A 177 -0.51 -4.98 1.32
C SER A 177 -0.54 -4.94 2.83
N TRP A 178 -0.29 -3.76 3.41
CA TRP A 178 -0.38 -3.55 4.86
C TRP A 178 -1.66 -4.14 5.44
N ALA A 179 -1.49 -4.97 6.48
CA ALA A 179 -2.56 -5.80 7.02
C ALA A 179 -3.21 -5.24 8.28
N HIS A 180 -2.58 -4.22 8.89
CA HIS A 180 -2.94 -3.72 10.21
C HIS A 180 -3.55 -2.31 10.14
N THR A 181 -3.69 -1.66 11.30
CA THR A 181 -4.21 -0.29 11.39
C THR A 181 -3.36 0.64 10.54
N TYR A 182 -4.03 1.41 9.69
CA TYR A 182 -3.43 2.33 8.74
C TYR A 182 -4.23 3.63 8.76
N ILE A 183 -3.63 4.72 9.25
CA ILE A 183 -4.30 6.02 9.38
C ILE A 183 -3.34 7.12 8.90
N PRO A 184 -3.37 7.48 7.61
CA PRO A 184 -2.47 8.50 7.05
C PRO A 184 -2.54 9.85 7.77
N VAL A 185 -3.70 10.22 8.31
CA VAL A 185 -3.87 11.43 9.11
C VAL A 185 -4.75 11.12 10.32
N VAL A 186 -4.13 11.01 11.48
CA VAL A 186 -4.81 10.77 12.75
C VAL A 186 -5.47 12.07 13.21
N PRO A 187 -6.80 12.10 13.38
CA PRO A 187 -7.47 13.25 14.02
C PRO A 187 -7.11 13.29 15.51
N GLU A 188 -7.18 14.48 16.10
CA GLU A 188 -6.90 14.72 17.53
C GLU A 188 -7.65 13.75 18.45
N SER A 189 -8.93 13.50 18.17
CA SER A 189 -9.78 12.59 18.96
C SER A 189 -9.35 11.13 18.94
N LEU A 190 -8.44 10.73 18.03
CA LEU A 190 -7.90 9.38 17.90
C LEU A 190 -6.40 9.30 18.23
N LEU A 191 -5.79 10.33 18.81
CA LEU A 191 -4.36 10.31 19.16
C LEU A 191 -3.99 9.14 20.08
N ALA A 192 -4.91 8.71 20.96
CA ALA A 192 -4.73 7.53 21.81
C ALA A 192 -4.45 6.23 21.04
N THR A 193 -4.68 6.18 19.72
CA THR A 193 -4.34 5.04 18.86
C THR A 193 -2.84 4.72 18.86
N VAL A 194 -1.97 5.71 19.13
CA VAL A 194 -0.52 5.50 19.22
C VAL A 194 -0.11 4.56 20.37
N CYS A 195 -1.00 4.38 21.36
CA CYS A 195 -0.81 3.44 22.47
C CYS A 195 -1.27 2.00 22.14
N CYS A 196 -1.73 1.74 20.91
CA CYS A 196 -2.26 0.43 20.54
C CYS A 196 -1.17 -0.66 20.62
N PRO A 197 -1.46 -1.84 21.21
CA PRO A 197 -0.45 -2.90 21.33
C PRO A 197 -0.16 -3.60 20.00
N THR A 198 -1.07 -3.51 19.03
CA THR A 198 -0.90 -4.15 17.72
C THR A 198 -0.12 -3.26 16.76
N PRO A 199 0.50 -3.82 15.71
CA PRO A 199 1.13 -3.03 14.66
C PRO A 199 0.21 -1.96 14.07
N PHE A 200 0.79 -0.84 13.67
CA PHE A 200 0.08 0.22 12.96
C PHE A 200 1.06 1.07 12.14
N MET A 201 0.52 1.75 11.14
CA MET A 201 1.22 2.77 10.38
C MET A 201 0.34 4.01 10.36
N VAL A 202 0.76 5.08 11.03
CA VAL A 202 -0.09 6.26 11.25
C VAL A 202 0.66 7.56 11.02
N GLY A 203 -0.06 8.61 10.62
CA GLY A 203 0.45 9.95 10.48
C GLY A 203 -0.15 10.87 11.52
N VAL A 204 0.70 11.62 12.21
CA VAL A 204 0.28 12.59 13.22
C VAL A 204 0.81 13.96 12.83
N GLN A 205 -0.01 15.00 13.00
CA GLN A 205 0.45 16.36 12.77
C GLN A 205 1.52 16.77 13.78
N MET A 206 2.53 17.50 13.31
CA MET A 206 3.67 17.93 14.14
C MET A 206 3.25 18.65 15.42
N ARG A 207 2.14 19.40 15.39
CA ARG A 207 1.59 20.08 16.57
C ARG A 207 1.27 19.16 17.76
N PHE A 208 1.04 17.88 17.51
CA PHE A 208 0.77 16.86 18.54
C PHE A 208 2.02 16.05 18.92
N GLN A 209 3.21 16.43 18.46
CA GLN A 209 4.45 15.71 18.75
C GLN A 209 4.65 15.48 20.26
N GLN A 210 4.44 16.51 21.08
CA GLN A 210 4.65 16.41 22.52
C GLN A 210 3.70 15.38 23.16
N GLU A 211 2.42 15.41 22.80
CA GLU A 211 1.42 14.45 23.28
C GLU A 211 1.75 13.01 22.87
N VAL A 212 2.26 12.82 21.65
CA VAL A 212 2.73 11.51 21.19
C VAL A 212 3.95 11.07 22.00
N MET A 213 4.92 11.95 22.24
CA MET A 213 6.13 11.63 23.02
C MET A 213 5.85 11.32 24.49
N ASP A 214 4.83 11.96 25.07
CA ASP A 214 4.38 11.73 26.45
C ASP A 214 3.51 10.47 26.59
N SER A 215 3.08 9.88 25.46
CA SER A 215 2.30 8.66 25.45
C SER A 215 3.16 7.42 25.73
N PRO A 216 2.66 6.40 26.45
CA PRO A 216 3.39 5.17 26.73
C PRO A 216 3.48 4.29 25.47
N MET A 217 4.50 4.54 24.66
CA MET A 217 4.78 3.82 23.43
C MET A 217 5.92 2.80 23.61
N GLU A 218 5.71 1.58 23.11
CA GLU A 218 6.71 0.51 23.09
C GLU A 218 7.00 0.06 21.66
N GLU A 219 8.29 -0.07 21.32
CA GLU A 219 8.79 -0.56 20.03
C GLU A 219 8.23 0.21 18.82
N VAL A 220 8.27 1.54 18.89
CA VAL A 220 7.77 2.45 17.84
C VAL A 220 8.93 3.08 17.08
N LEU A 221 8.82 3.10 15.75
CA LEU A 221 9.62 3.96 14.89
C LEU A 221 8.89 5.29 14.69
N LEU A 222 9.41 6.38 15.28
CA LEU A 222 8.84 7.73 15.16
C LEU A 222 9.67 8.56 14.18
N VAL A 223 9.09 8.83 13.01
CA VAL A 223 9.72 9.50 11.88
C VAL A 223 9.30 10.96 11.85
N ASN A 224 10.28 11.87 11.91
CA ASN A 224 10.07 13.29 11.68
C ASN A 224 10.37 13.62 10.21
N LEU A 225 9.32 13.86 9.42
CA LEU A 225 9.42 14.17 7.99
C LEU A 225 9.90 15.62 7.73
N CYS A 226 9.77 16.53 8.70
CA CYS A 226 10.22 17.92 8.56
C CYS A 226 11.74 18.03 8.71
N ALA A 227 12.30 17.34 9.70
CA ALA A 227 13.74 17.33 9.95
C ALA A 227 14.46 16.20 9.19
N GLY A 228 13.73 15.27 8.58
CA GLY A 228 14.28 14.06 7.99
C GLY A 228 15.09 13.26 9.01
N THR A 229 14.52 12.96 10.18
CA THR A 229 15.19 12.22 11.27
C THR A 229 14.25 11.24 11.96
N PHE A 230 14.81 10.30 12.72
CA PHE A 230 14.04 9.45 13.61
C PHE A 230 14.15 9.97 15.04
N LEU A 231 13.02 10.30 15.64
CA LEU A 231 12.95 10.74 17.03
C LEU A 231 12.99 9.55 17.99
N LEU A 232 12.41 8.42 17.57
CA LEU A 232 12.46 7.13 18.26
C LEU A 232 12.77 6.03 17.25
N SER A 233 13.55 5.05 17.68
CA SER A 233 13.88 3.86 16.89
C SER A 233 13.90 2.65 17.82
N VAL A 234 13.62 1.47 17.27
CA VAL A 234 13.71 0.20 17.99
C VAL A 234 15.17 -0.25 18.13
N GLY A 235 16.04 0.18 17.21
CA GLY A 235 17.49 0.08 17.31
C GLY A 235 18.14 -1.02 16.46
N ASP A 236 17.35 -1.91 15.87
CA ASP A 236 17.82 -3.00 14.99
C ASP A 236 17.41 -2.82 13.53
N GLU A 237 16.86 -1.66 13.13
CA GLU A 237 16.32 -1.42 11.78
C GLU A 237 17.32 -1.72 10.67
N LYS A 238 18.60 -1.43 10.91
CA LYS A 238 19.70 -1.66 9.96
C LYS A 238 20.05 -3.14 9.78
N ASP A 239 19.71 -3.99 10.76
CA ASP A 239 20.08 -5.41 10.80
C ASP A 239 18.94 -6.34 10.35
N ILE A 240 17.75 -5.80 10.09
CA ILE A 240 16.57 -6.57 9.67
C ILE A 240 16.77 -7.16 8.27
N LEU A 241 17.20 -6.34 7.32
CA LEU A 241 17.33 -6.71 5.92
C LEU A 241 18.70 -7.36 5.64
N PRO A 242 18.81 -8.28 4.65
CA PRO A 242 20.11 -8.79 4.25
C PRO A 242 21.00 -7.67 3.69
N PRO A 243 22.25 -7.47 4.19
CA PRO A 243 23.08 -6.32 3.84
C PRO A 243 23.27 -6.13 2.33
N LYS A 244 23.60 -7.21 1.61
CA LYS A 244 23.75 -7.18 0.14
C LYS A 244 22.51 -6.68 -0.60
N LEU A 245 21.31 -7.00 -0.10
CA LEU A 245 20.08 -6.55 -0.74
C LEU A 245 19.76 -5.10 -0.39
N GLN A 246 20.20 -4.63 0.77
CA GLN A 246 20.12 -3.22 1.14
C GLN A 246 21.08 -2.39 0.27
N ASP A 247 22.31 -2.85 0.09
CA ASP A 247 23.29 -2.22 -0.81
C ASP A 247 22.75 -2.18 -2.25
N ASP A 248 22.21 -3.30 -2.76
CA ASP A 248 21.57 -3.35 -4.08
C ASP A 248 20.44 -2.31 -4.25
N ILE A 249 19.66 -2.06 -3.19
CA ILE A 249 18.58 -1.05 -3.21
C ILE A 249 19.17 0.36 -3.24
N LEU A 250 20.13 0.66 -2.36
CA LEU A 250 20.80 1.97 -2.31
C LEU A 250 21.45 2.31 -3.65
N ASP A 251 22.25 1.39 -4.19
CA ASP A 251 22.93 1.56 -5.47
C ASP A 251 21.95 1.84 -6.60
N SER A 252 20.79 1.14 -6.60
CA SER A 252 19.76 1.32 -7.63
C SER A 252 19.01 2.65 -7.49
N LEU A 253 18.76 3.11 -6.25
CA LEU A 253 18.09 4.38 -5.98
C LEU A 253 19.00 5.57 -6.31
N ASP A 254 20.28 5.49 -5.98
CA ASP A 254 21.28 6.53 -6.28
C ASP A 254 21.50 6.71 -7.78
N GLN A 255 21.43 5.62 -8.55
CA GLN A 255 21.60 5.66 -10.00
C GLN A 255 20.36 6.27 -10.67
N GLY A 256 20.55 7.28 -11.52
CA GLY A 256 19.50 7.75 -12.43
C GLY A 256 18.43 8.67 -11.83
N ILE A 257 18.34 8.84 -10.50
CA ILE A 257 17.28 9.66 -9.91
C ILE A 257 17.34 11.14 -10.34
N LYS A 258 18.53 11.64 -10.66
CA LYS A 258 18.75 13.02 -11.14
C LYS A 258 18.24 13.27 -12.56
N GLU A 259 17.97 12.22 -13.32
CA GLU A 259 17.58 12.29 -14.73
C GLU A 259 16.05 12.19 -14.92
N LEU A 260 15.33 11.80 -13.87
CA LEU A 260 13.88 11.59 -13.88
C LEU A 260 13.14 12.94 -13.86
N LYS A 261 12.09 13.06 -14.69
CA LYS A 261 11.34 14.32 -14.85
C LYS A 261 9.87 14.19 -14.52
N THR A 262 9.29 13.00 -14.68
CA THR A 262 7.87 12.78 -14.40
C THR A 262 7.66 12.01 -13.09
N LEU A 263 6.46 12.15 -12.52
CA LEU A 263 6.08 11.44 -11.30
C LEU A 263 6.05 9.91 -11.53
N GLU A 264 5.61 9.48 -12.70
CA GLU A 264 5.57 8.06 -13.09
C GLU A 264 6.97 7.47 -13.16
N GLU A 265 7.92 8.19 -13.77
CA GLU A 265 9.33 7.79 -13.85
C GLU A 265 9.94 7.66 -12.45
N ILE A 266 9.71 8.64 -11.57
CA ILE A 266 10.15 8.60 -10.17
C ILE A 266 9.54 7.39 -9.45
N ASN A 267 8.24 7.16 -9.61
CA ASN A 267 7.56 6.08 -8.92
C ASN A 267 8.01 4.69 -9.38
N GLU A 268 8.20 4.49 -10.68
CA GLU A 268 8.74 3.24 -11.21
C GLU A 268 10.20 3.01 -10.77
N HIS A 269 11.01 4.07 -10.78
CA HIS A 269 12.41 4.01 -10.35
C HIS A 269 12.54 3.66 -8.87
N VAL A 270 11.74 4.29 -8.00
CA VAL A 270 11.78 4.05 -6.56
C VAL A 270 11.22 2.68 -6.21
N SER A 271 10.11 2.26 -6.82
CA SER A 271 9.46 0.98 -6.48
C SER A 271 10.26 -0.24 -6.98
N GLY A 272 10.91 -0.14 -8.14
CA GLY A 272 11.61 -1.24 -8.80
C GLY A 272 12.59 -2.02 -7.90
N PRO A 273 13.51 -1.37 -7.17
CA PRO A 273 14.44 -2.03 -6.25
C PRO A 273 13.76 -2.83 -5.14
N PHE A 274 12.66 -2.33 -4.57
CA PHE A 274 11.89 -3.02 -3.53
C PHE A 274 11.10 -4.21 -4.09
N VAL A 275 10.55 -4.08 -5.30
CA VAL A 275 9.96 -5.22 -6.02
C VAL A 275 11.01 -6.29 -6.28
N HIS A 276 12.21 -5.90 -6.73
CA HIS A 276 13.32 -6.82 -6.98
C HIS A 276 13.81 -7.51 -5.70
N PHE A 277 13.82 -6.79 -4.58
CA PHE A 277 14.07 -7.37 -3.25
C PHE A 277 13.11 -8.54 -3.00
N PHE A 278 11.80 -8.33 -3.16
CA PHE A 278 10.82 -9.39 -2.97
C PHE A 278 10.95 -10.51 -4.01
N VAL A 279 11.25 -10.22 -5.27
CA VAL A 279 11.52 -11.26 -6.28
C VAL A 279 12.67 -12.16 -5.83
N LYS A 280 13.76 -11.59 -5.31
CA LYS A 280 14.93 -12.34 -4.82
C LYS A 280 14.65 -13.12 -3.53
N THR A 281 13.83 -12.60 -2.62
CA THR A 281 13.59 -13.23 -1.31
C THR A 281 12.40 -14.17 -1.27
N VAL A 282 11.35 -13.87 -2.03
CA VAL A 282 10.07 -14.59 -1.97
C VAL A 282 9.56 -15.06 -3.33
N GLY A 283 10.15 -14.65 -4.46
CA GLY A 283 9.65 -14.96 -5.80
C GLY A 283 9.49 -16.46 -6.10
N HIS A 284 10.21 -17.33 -5.40
CA HIS A 284 10.09 -18.79 -5.52
C HIS A 284 8.91 -19.41 -4.76
N TYR A 285 8.03 -18.60 -4.13
CA TYR A 285 6.94 -19.09 -3.26
C TYR A 285 6.03 -20.11 -3.94
N ALA A 286 5.73 -19.92 -5.23
CA ALA A 286 4.81 -20.77 -5.98
C ALA A 286 5.23 -22.24 -5.99
N SER A 287 6.55 -22.52 -6.04
CA SER A 287 7.09 -23.89 -5.99
C SER A 287 6.89 -24.58 -4.63
N TYR A 288 6.46 -23.85 -3.60
CA TYR A 288 6.26 -24.35 -2.23
C TYR A 288 4.79 -24.41 -1.82
N ILE A 289 3.87 -24.18 -2.76
CA ILE A 289 2.43 -24.42 -2.57
C ILE A 289 2.11 -25.80 -3.15
N LYS A 290 1.88 -26.81 -2.29
CA LYS A 290 1.42 -28.12 -2.74
C LYS A 290 -0.11 -28.16 -2.72
N ARG A 291 -0.71 -28.67 -3.78
CA ARG A 291 -2.17 -28.84 -3.87
C ARG A 291 -2.55 -30.26 -3.51
N ASP A 292 -3.61 -30.40 -2.72
CA ASP A 292 -4.21 -31.70 -2.42
C ASP A 292 -5.16 -32.16 -3.54
N ALA A 293 -5.77 -33.33 -3.36
CA ALA A 293 -6.75 -33.89 -4.30
C ALA A 293 -8.01 -33.01 -4.46
N ASN A 294 -8.31 -32.16 -3.47
CA ASN A 294 -9.44 -31.24 -3.49
C ASN A 294 -9.09 -29.89 -4.16
N GLY A 295 -7.84 -29.70 -4.60
CA GLY A 295 -7.34 -28.48 -5.23
C GLY A 295 -6.93 -27.38 -4.25
N GLN A 296 -7.00 -27.62 -2.94
CA GLN A 296 -6.60 -26.68 -1.90
C GLN A 296 -5.07 -26.62 -1.81
N GLY A 297 -4.53 -25.40 -1.95
CA GLY A 297 -3.10 -25.14 -1.77
C GLY A 297 -2.70 -25.18 -0.29
N HIS A 298 -1.54 -25.77 -0.03
CA HIS A 298 -0.91 -25.85 1.28
C HIS A 298 0.54 -25.40 1.17
N PHE A 299 0.85 -24.26 1.76
CA PHE A 299 2.18 -23.67 1.72
C PHE A 299 3.18 -24.34 2.67
N GLN A 300 4.37 -24.63 2.15
CA GLN A 300 5.44 -25.31 2.88
C GLN A 300 6.45 -24.34 3.45
N GLU A 301 6.05 -23.64 4.52
CA GLU A 301 6.86 -22.59 5.17
C GLU A 301 8.31 -23.03 5.43
N ARG A 302 8.51 -24.19 6.08
CA ARG A 302 9.84 -24.68 6.45
C ARG A 302 10.72 -24.99 5.24
N SER A 303 10.14 -25.53 4.17
CA SER A 303 10.88 -25.84 2.94
C SER A 303 11.21 -24.56 2.18
N PHE A 304 10.28 -23.60 2.16
CA PHE A 304 10.41 -22.34 1.44
C PHE A 304 11.60 -21.49 1.90
N TYR A 305 11.72 -21.21 3.20
CA TYR A 305 12.86 -20.40 3.67
C TYR A 305 14.17 -21.19 3.66
N LYS A 306 14.13 -22.53 3.80
CA LYS A 306 15.34 -23.37 3.72
C LYS A 306 15.94 -23.43 2.32
N ALA A 307 15.12 -23.25 1.29
CA ALA A 307 15.55 -23.22 -0.10
C ALA A 307 16.52 -22.07 -0.42
N LEU A 308 16.47 -20.99 0.35
CA LEU A 308 17.42 -19.88 0.21
C LEU A 308 18.82 -20.33 0.64
N THR A 309 19.78 -20.20 -0.27
CA THR A 309 21.19 -20.57 -0.03
C THR A 309 21.90 -19.57 0.88
N SER A 310 21.56 -18.28 0.78
CA SER A 310 22.10 -17.21 1.61
C SER A 310 21.58 -17.31 3.06
N LYS A 311 22.50 -17.36 4.03
CA LYS A 311 22.18 -17.40 5.48
C LYS A 311 21.46 -16.14 5.95
N THR A 312 21.85 -14.96 5.44
CA THR A 312 21.22 -13.68 5.80
C THR A 312 19.82 -13.58 5.23
N ASN A 313 19.62 -13.93 3.96
CA ASN A 313 18.28 -13.97 3.34
C ASN A 313 17.38 -14.96 4.07
N ARG A 314 17.90 -16.15 4.41
CA ARG A 314 17.14 -17.14 5.19
C ARG A 314 16.73 -16.60 6.56
N ARG A 315 17.60 -15.87 7.25
CA ARG A 315 17.30 -15.26 8.56
C ARG A 315 16.17 -14.25 8.44
N PHE A 316 16.26 -13.34 7.47
CA PHE A 316 15.20 -12.38 7.17
C PHE A 316 13.88 -13.08 6.84
N VAL A 317 13.88 -13.97 5.84
CA VAL A 317 12.66 -14.65 5.38
C VAL A 317 12.03 -15.49 6.49
N LYS A 318 12.82 -16.12 7.35
CA LYS A 318 12.29 -16.86 8.52
C LYS A 318 11.48 -15.96 9.47
N LYS A 319 11.86 -14.68 9.63
CA LYS A 319 11.05 -13.69 10.38
C LYS A 319 9.86 -13.25 9.53
N PHE A 320 10.08 -12.89 8.26
CA PHE A 320 9.07 -12.34 7.37
C PHE A 320 7.88 -13.28 7.14
N VAL A 321 8.09 -14.60 7.02
CA VAL A 321 6.99 -15.58 6.83
C VAL A 321 6.01 -15.65 7.99
N LYS A 322 6.35 -15.06 9.16
CA LYS A 322 5.47 -15.00 10.34
C LYS A 322 4.55 -13.79 10.35
N THR A 323 4.69 -12.89 9.39
CA THR A 323 3.91 -11.66 9.29
C THR A 323 2.52 -11.92 8.70
N GLN A 324 1.56 -11.08 9.05
CA GLN A 324 0.23 -11.10 8.46
C GLN A 324 0.28 -10.71 6.97
N LEU A 325 1.15 -9.77 6.58
CA LEU A 325 1.50 -9.41 5.20
C LEU A 325 1.72 -10.67 4.35
N PHE A 326 2.68 -11.49 4.77
CA PHE A 326 3.03 -12.71 4.06
C PHE A 326 1.90 -13.75 4.08
N SER A 327 1.23 -13.91 5.22
CA SER A 327 0.11 -14.84 5.35
C SER A 327 -1.02 -14.50 4.38
N LEU A 328 -1.40 -13.23 4.24
CA LEU A 328 -2.48 -12.81 3.33
C LEU A 328 -2.11 -13.05 1.87
N PHE A 329 -0.87 -12.74 1.49
CA PHE A 329 -0.35 -12.97 0.15
C PHE A 329 -0.40 -14.46 -0.23
N ILE A 330 0.07 -15.35 0.65
CA ILE A 330 0.05 -16.80 0.41
C ILE A 330 -1.37 -17.36 0.38
N GLN A 331 -2.25 -16.91 1.28
CA GLN A 331 -3.65 -17.35 1.28
C GLN A 331 -4.36 -17.04 -0.05
N GLU A 332 -4.01 -15.93 -0.68
CA GLU A 332 -4.55 -15.59 -2.00
C GLU A 332 -3.95 -16.49 -3.10
N ALA A 333 -2.65 -16.76 -3.05
CA ALA A 333 -1.99 -17.69 -3.96
C ALA A 333 -2.48 -19.14 -3.82
N GLU A 334 -2.86 -19.58 -2.62
CA GLU A 334 -3.40 -20.92 -2.39
C GLU A 334 -4.77 -21.12 -3.06
N LYS A 335 -5.60 -20.06 -3.12
CA LYS A 335 -6.94 -20.10 -3.73
C LYS A 335 -6.89 -20.14 -5.25
N SER A 336 -5.96 -19.42 -5.89
CA SER A 336 -5.91 -19.35 -7.35
C SER A 336 -4.91 -20.34 -7.94
N LYS A 337 -5.33 -21.17 -8.90
CA LYS A 337 -4.40 -22.04 -9.67
C LYS A 337 -3.46 -21.23 -10.57
N ASN A 338 -3.93 -20.11 -11.09
CA ASN A 338 -3.16 -19.18 -11.89
C ASN A 338 -3.18 -17.82 -11.16
N PRO A 339 -2.09 -17.38 -10.52
CA PRO A 339 -2.04 -16.02 -10.02
C PRO A 339 -2.37 -15.08 -11.18
N PRO A 340 -3.24 -14.07 -10.99
CA PRO A 340 -3.49 -13.08 -12.02
C PRO A 340 -2.15 -12.52 -12.50
N ALA A 341 -1.99 -12.32 -13.81
CA ALA A 341 -0.77 -11.82 -14.42
C ALA A 341 -0.52 -10.35 -14.03
N GLY A 342 -0.10 -10.14 -12.78
CA GLY A 342 0.27 -8.85 -12.22
C GLY A 342 1.74 -8.52 -12.45
N TYR A 343 2.10 -7.27 -12.17
CA TYR A 343 3.46 -6.77 -12.38
C TYR A 343 4.51 -7.60 -11.64
N PHE A 344 4.21 -8.03 -10.40
CA PHE A 344 5.11 -8.89 -9.63
C PHE A 344 5.40 -10.23 -10.30
N GLN A 345 4.38 -10.90 -10.87
CA GLN A 345 4.55 -12.18 -11.53
C GLN A 345 5.41 -12.05 -12.80
N LYS A 346 5.22 -10.95 -13.54
CA LYS A 346 6.08 -10.60 -14.68
C LYS A 346 7.54 -10.44 -14.24
N LYS A 347 7.79 -9.74 -13.13
CA LYS A 347 9.15 -9.55 -12.58
C LYS A 347 9.80 -10.85 -12.08
N ILE A 348 9.01 -11.79 -11.54
CA ILE A 348 9.53 -13.13 -11.21
C ILE A 348 10.04 -13.84 -12.46
N LEU A 349 9.24 -13.85 -13.54
CA LEU A 349 9.60 -14.52 -14.79
C LEU A 349 10.86 -13.89 -15.42
N GLU A 350 10.92 -12.55 -15.49
CA GLU A 350 12.10 -11.82 -15.98
C GLU A 350 13.37 -12.22 -15.20
N TYR A 351 13.28 -12.32 -13.89
CA TYR A 351 14.42 -12.72 -13.05
C TYR A 351 14.82 -14.19 -13.24
N GLU A 352 13.86 -15.09 -13.39
CA GLU A 352 14.14 -16.51 -13.66
C GLU A 352 14.84 -16.70 -15.00
N ASP A 353 14.43 -15.97 -16.03
CA ASP A 353 15.04 -16.04 -17.36
C ASP A 353 16.45 -15.45 -17.35
N GLN A 354 16.68 -14.31 -16.72
CA GLN A 354 18.03 -13.76 -16.51
C GLN A 354 18.95 -14.75 -15.77
N LYS A 355 18.41 -15.49 -14.80
CA LYS A 355 19.17 -16.51 -14.04
C LYS A 355 19.50 -17.73 -14.91
N LYS A 356 18.59 -18.15 -15.79
CA LYS A 356 18.85 -19.23 -16.77
C LYS A 356 19.94 -18.79 -17.75
N GLU A 357 19.85 -17.59 -18.29
CA GLU A 357 20.85 -17.04 -19.21
C GLU A 357 22.25 -16.96 -18.59
N LYS A 358 22.37 -16.44 -17.36
CA LYS A 358 23.66 -16.40 -16.63
C LYS A 358 24.26 -17.79 -16.47
N LYS A 359 23.46 -18.79 -16.07
CA LYS A 359 23.92 -20.18 -15.95
C LYS A 359 24.37 -20.76 -17.30
N THR A 360 23.67 -20.46 -18.39
CA THR A 360 24.05 -20.91 -19.73
C THR A 360 25.36 -20.27 -20.18
N ARG A 361 25.56 -18.97 -19.92
CA ARG A 361 26.82 -18.27 -20.20
C ARG A 361 27.98 -18.81 -19.37
N GLU A 362 27.79 -19.05 -18.08
CA GLU A 362 28.81 -19.65 -17.20
C GLU A 362 29.24 -21.04 -17.68
N LYS A 363 28.28 -21.90 -18.06
CA LYS A 363 28.58 -23.21 -18.64
C LYS A 363 29.33 -23.13 -19.97
N ALA A 364 28.99 -22.15 -20.81
CA ALA A 364 29.67 -21.93 -22.08
C ALA A 364 31.11 -21.40 -21.91
N VAL A 365 31.39 -20.65 -20.83
CA VAL A 365 32.75 -20.17 -20.50
C VAL A 365 33.61 -21.30 -19.93
N VAL A 366 33.04 -22.20 -19.12
CA VAL A 366 33.73 -23.38 -18.59
C VAL A 366 34.10 -24.34 -19.73
N ASN A 367 33.17 -24.65 -20.62
CA ASN A 367 33.41 -25.55 -21.77
C ASN A 367 34.38 -25.00 -22.85
N ARG A 368 34.85 -23.75 -22.74
CA ARG A 368 35.88 -23.17 -23.63
C ARG A 368 37.28 -23.13 -23.00
N ARG A 369 37.39 -23.52 -21.73
CA ARG A 369 38.66 -23.58 -20.98
C ARG A 369 39.16 -25.02 -20.79
N ASP A 370 38.31 -25.99 -21.10
CA ASP A 370 38.67 -27.39 -21.37
C ASP A 370 38.79 -27.58 -22.89
#